data_AF-A0A7V9ZRA0-F1
#
_entry.id   AF-A0A7V9ZRA0-F1
#
_cell.length_a   1.000
_cell.length_b   1.000
_cell.length_c   1.000
_cell.angle_alpha   90.00
_cell.angle_beta   90.00
_cell.angle_gamma   90.00
#
_symmetry.space_group_name_H-M   'P 1'
#
loop_
_entity.id
_entity.type
_entity.pdbx_description
1 polymer ?
#
loop_
_entity_poly.entity_id
_entity_poly.type
_entity_poly.pdbx_seq_one_letter_code
_entity_poly.pdbx_strand_id
1 'polypeptide(L)'
;MQPSMMLIPSPGRHRKNLRLTLLCLLIVFFLIGYHFLSIPPVVKAAGSPDIVISQIYGHGGNSGATFKCDYVELYNTGTSPVDVSAYSIQYASSGGSFGDVNNQTNLSGSIAPGQYYLIQLSCGVGGSGDNLPAPDKIGSNTDIDAAGGKLALVNNQTQLNGSCPTGGSIVDLVGWGSVPGCSEGTPASASSDAAQALTRKGGGSVAR
;
A
#
# COMPACT_ATOMS: atom_id res chain seq x y z
N MET A 1 61.10 -12.89 73.03
CA MET A 1 59.66 -13.18 73.24
C MET A 1 58.92 -12.85 71.95
N GLN A 2 58.18 -13.83 71.43
CA GLN A 2 57.25 -13.90 70.29
C GLN A 2 57.72 -13.55 68.85
N PRO A 3 57.67 -14.52 67.91
CA PRO A 3 57.70 -14.25 66.47
C PRO A 3 56.29 -13.95 65.95
N SER A 4 56.13 -12.83 65.22
CA SER A 4 54.87 -12.44 64.59
C SER A 4 54.62 -13.29 63.34
N MET A 5 53.53 -14.06 63.39
CA MET A 5 53.05 -15.00 62.40
C MET A 5 52.41 -14.27 61.20
N MET A 6 52.95 -14.49 60.01
CA MET A 6 52.46 -13.95 58.73
C MET A 6 51.24 -14.76 58.26
N LEU A 7 50.04 -14.15 58.26
CA LEU A 7 48.82 -14.78 57.76
C LEU A 7 48.75 -14.72 56.23
N ILE A 8 48.75 -15.89 55.59
CA ILE A 8 48.53 -16.06 54.15
C ILE A 8 47.01 -16.09 53.90
N PRO A 9 46.45 -15.25 52.99
CA PRO A 9 45.03 -15.28 52.67
C PRO A 9 44.65 -16.51 51.83
N SER A 10 43.54 -17.15 52.21
CA SER A 10 42.98 -18.34 51.57
C SER A 10 42.31 -18.02 50.21
N PRO A 11 42.53 -18.82 49.14
CA PRO A 11 41.96 -18.57 47.83
C PRO A 11 40.46 -18.93 47.74
N GLY A 12 39.62 -17.89 47.73
CA GLY A 12 38.68 -17.61 46.65
C GLY A 12 37.55 -18.61 46.35
N ARG A 13 36.43 -18.44 47.07
CA ARG A 13 35.07 -18.98 46.84
C ARG A 13 34.42 -18.45 45.53
N HIS A 14 35.13 -18.41 44.40
CA HIS A 14 34.62 -17.80 43.14
C HIS A 14 34.24 -18.79 42.04
N ARG A 15 34.75 -20.03 42.07
CA ARG A 15 34.54 -20.99 40.96
C ARG A 15 33.18 -21.69 40.95
N LYS A 16 32.46 -21.71 42.09
CA LYS A 16 31.18 -22.44 42.23
C LYS A 16 29.97 -21.64 41.72
N ASN A 17 30.04 -20.31 41.74
CA ASN A 17 28.94 -19.45 41.31
C ASN A 17 28.92 -19.26 39.78
N LEU A 18 30.09 -19.31 39.13
CA LEU A 18 30.22 -19.15 37.68
C LEU A 18 29.52 -20.26 36.88
N ARG A 19 29.59 -21.51 37.35
CA ARG A 19 28.91 -22.65 36.72
C ARG A 19 27.39 -22.60 36.86
N LEU A 20 26.88 -21.98 37.92
CA LEU A 20 25.44 -21.83 38.16
C LEU A 20 24.85 -20.66 37.35
N THR A 21 25.59 -19.55 37.21
CA THR A 21 25.18 -18.40 36.40
C THR A 21 25.13 -18.72 34.89
N LEU A 22 26.06 -19.52 34.38
CA LEU A 22 26.07 -19.98 32.98
C LEU A 22 24.90 -20.93 32.66
N LEU A 23 24.44 -21.73 33.63
CA LEU A 23 23.30 -22.63 33.45
C LEU A 23 21.96 -21.85 33.36
N CYS A 24 21.80 -20.77 34.13
CA CYS A 24 20.61 -19.92 34.07
C CYS A 24 20.49 -19.15 32.74
N LEU A 25 21.60 -18.69 32.16
CA LEU A 25 21.59 -17.96 30.88
C LEU A 25 21.17 -18.84 29.69
N LEU A 26 21.53 -20.13 29.70
CA LEU A 26 21.12 -21.08 28.65
C LEU A 26 19.63 -21.46 28.73
N ILE A 27 19.05 -21.52 29.93
CA ILE A 27 17.61 -21.77 30.13
C ILE A 27 16.78 -20.54 29.71
N VAL A 28 17.26 -19.32 29.96
CA VAL A 28 16.61 -18.08 29.50
C VAL A 28 16.64 -17.97 27.96
N PHE A 29 17.73 -18.41 27.32
CA PHE A 29 17.80 -18.44 25.85
C PHE A 29 16.83 -19.46 25.22
N PHE A 30 16.58 -20.59 25.89
CA PHE A 30 15.60 -21.59 25.46
C PHE A 30 14.14 -21.16 25.70
N LEU A 31 13.87 -20.38 26.76
CA LEU A 31 12.54 -19.83 27.02
C LEU A 31 12.20 -18.63 26.14
N ILE A 32 13.19 -17.87 25.66
CA ILE A 32 12.99 -16.75 24.72
C ILE A 32 12.98 -17.23 23.25
N GLY A 33 13.73 -18.29 22.92
CA GLY A 33 13.79 -18.86 21.56
C GLY A 33 12.56 -19.65 21.11
N TYR A 34 11.61 -19.94 22.01
CA TYR A 34 10.36 -20.64 21.69
C TYR A 34 9.20 -19.71 21.27
N HIS A 35 9.44 -18.41 21.19
CA HIS A 35 8.54 -17.49 20.49
C HIS A 35 9.01 -17.26 19.05
N PHE A 36 9.36 -18.33 18.35
CA PHE A 36 9.25 -18.30 16.89
C PHE A 36 7.75 -18.25 16.59
N LEU A 37 7.28 -17.02 16.41
CA LEU A 37 5.89 -16.71 16.10
C LEU A 37 5.52 -17.53 14.86
N SER A 38 4.81 -18.64 15.07
CA SER A 38 4.07 -19.28 13.99
C SER A 38 3.00 -18.28 13.60
N ILE A 39 3.31 -17.43 12.63
CA ILE A 39 2.33 -16.59 11.97
C ILE A 39 1.43 -17.61 11.27
N PRO A 40 0.17 -17.82 11.71
CA PRO A 40 -0.74 -18.62 10.92
C PRO A 40 -0.75 -17.99 9.52
N PRO A 41 -0.72 -18.77 8.43
CA PRO A 41 -0.94 -18.18 7.12
C PRO A 41 -2.21 -17.36 7.25
N VAL A 42 -2.10 -16.05 7.01
CA VAL A 42 -3.29 -15.23 6.81
C VAL A 42 -3.91 -15.87 5.59
N VAL A 43 -4.94 -16.68 5.81
CA VAL A 43 -5.79 -17.17 4.75
C VAL A 43 -6.44 -15.88 4.25
N LYS A 44 -5.83 -15.28 3.21
CA LYS A 44 -6.47 -14.24 2.41
C LYS A 44 -7.84 -14.83 2.10
N ALA A 45 -8.89 -14.14 2.53
CA ALA A 45 -10.25 -14.54 2.18
C ALA A 45 -10.24 -14.77 0.67
N ALA A 46 -10.68 -15.95 0.24
CA ALA A 46 -10.85 -16.25 -1.19
C ALA A 46 -11.82 -15.22 -1.75
N GLY A 47 -11.29 -14.14 -2.33
CA GLY A 47 -12.06 -12.96 -2.68
C GLY A 47 -11.36 -11.60 -2.49
N SER A 48 -10.25 -11.49 -1.76
CA SER A 48 -9.44 -10.25 -1.85
C SER A 48 -8.70 -10.30 -3.19
N PRO A 49 -9.04 -9.46 -4.18
CA PRO A 49 -8.43 -9.58 -5.49
C PRO A 49 -6.97 -9.23 -5.35
N ASP A 50 -6.12 -10.00 -6.00
CA ASP A 50 -4.68 -9.77 -5.95
C ASP A 50 -4.28 -8.42 -6.57
N ILE A 51 -5.23 -7.70 -7.20
CA ILE A 51 -5.00 -6.39 -7.79
C ILE A 51 -5.42 -5.28 -6.82
N VAL A 52 -4.52 -4.33 -6.61
CA VAL A 52 -4.73 -3.13 -5.80
C VAL A 52 -4.36 -1.88 -6.62
N ILE A 53 -4.90 -0.73 -6.24
CA ILE A 53 -4.43 0.58 -6.71
C ILE A 53 -3.10 0.90 -5.99
N SER A 54 -1.98 0.91 -6.71
CA SER A 54 -0.67 1.23 -6.14
C SER A 54 -0.38 2.72 -6.11
N GLN A 55 -0.76 3.45 -7.16
CA GLN A 55 -0.52 4.88 -7.29
C GLN A 55 -1.69 5.63 -7.92
N ILE A 56 -1.86 6.87 -7.47
CA ILE A 56 -2.79 7.85 -8.05
C ILE A 56 -2.04 9.16 -8.24
N TYR A 57 -2.05 9.70 -9.47
CA TYR A 57 -1.43 10.97 -9.81
C TYR A 57 -2.45 11.87 -10.50
N GLY A 58 -2.89 12.92 -9.81
CA GLY A 58 -3.87 13.90 -10.28
C GLY A 58 -3.31 15.30 -10.50
N HIS A 59 -2.04 15.37 -10.90
CA HIS A 59 -1.33 16.63 -11.12
C HIS A 59 -1.00 16.86 -12.60
N GLY A 60 -1.54 16.05 -13.51
CA GLY A 60 -1.22 16.01 -14.92
C GLY A 60 -1.21 17.39 -15.57
N GLY A 61 -0.03 17.84 -16.00
CA GLY A 61 0.12 19.10 -16.72
C GLY A 61 0.07 20.37 -15.86
N ASN A 62 -0.09 20.26 -14.54
CA ASN A 62 0.01 21.39 -13.62
C ASN A 62 1.44 21.95 -13.55
N SER A 63 1.60 23.18 -13.05
CA SER A 63 2.94 23.75 -12.81
C SER A 63 3.70 22.90 -11.79
N GLY A 64 4.91 22.46 -12.16
CA GLY A 64 5.72 21.56 -11.33
C GLY A 64 5.34 20.08 -11.43
N ALA A 65 4.40 19.73 -12.32
CA ALA A 65 4.04 18.34 -12.57
C ALA A 65 5.21 17.56 -13.16
N THR A 66 5.42 16.35 -12.64
CA THR A 66 6.34 15.36 -13.21
C THR A 66 5.82 14.86 -14.56
N PHE A 67 4.52 14.67 -14.70
CA PHE A 67 3.91 14.14 -15.92
C PHE A 67 2.83 15.07 -16.47
N LYS A 68 2.66 15.04 -17.80
CA LYS A 68 1.61 15.81 -18.50
C LYS A 68 0.20 15.29 -18.26
N CYS A 69 0.10 14.01 -17.90
CA CYS A 69 -1.17 13.33 -17.75
C CYS A 69 -1.33 12.79 -16.34
N ASP A 70 -2.56 12.81 -15.89
CA ASP A 70 -3.00 12.04 -14.75
C ASP A 70 -2.84 10.55 -15.03
N TYR A 71 -2.62 9.78 -13.98
CA TYR A 71 -2.58 8.33 -14.11
C TYR A 71 -3.04 7.62 -12.84
N VAL A 72 -3.40 6.35 -13.06
CA VAL A 72 -3.59 5.35 -12.02
C VAL A 72 -2.70 4.17 -12.35
N GLU A 73 -2.02 3.65 -11.33
CA GLU A 73 -1.26 2.41 -11.45
C GLU A 73 -1.93 1.34 -10.60
N LEU A 74 -2.08 0.15 -11.19
CA LEU A 74 -2.51 -1.04 -10.47
C LEU A 74 -1.31 -1.96 -10.25
N TYR A 75 -1.36 -2.76 -9.19
CA TYR A 75 -0.33 -3.75 -8.87
C TYR A 75 -0.93 -5.11 -8.54
N ASN A 76 -0.37 -6.16 -9.11
CA ASN A 76 -0.71 -7.54 -8.77
C ASN A 76 0.14 -8.02 -7.58
N THR A 77 -0.45 -7.99 -6.39
CA THR A 77 0.07 -8.52 -5.12
C THR A 77 0.06 -10.04 -5.02
N GLY A 78 -0.56 -10.72 -5.99
CA GLY A 78 -0.76 -12.15 -6.01
C GLY A 78 0.41 -12.94 -6.56
N THR A 79 0.16 -14.24 -6.71
CA THR A 79 1.14 -15.21 -7.24
C THR A 79 0.72 -15.79 -8.59
N SER A 80 -0.44 -15.39 -9.12
CA SER A 80 -0.94 -15.81 -10.44
C SER A 80 -1.33 -14.60 -11.30
N PRO A 81 -1.26 -14.72 -12.64
CA PRO A 81 -1.77 -13.68 -13.53
C PRO A 81 -3.26 -13.43 -13.28
N VAL A 82 -3.69 -12.18 -13.34
CA VAL A 82 -5.10 -11.78 -13.23
C VAL A 82 -5.54 -11.17 -14.55
N ASP A 83 -6.58 -11.72 -15.16
CA ASP A 83 -7.26 -11.10 -16.31
C ASP A 83 -8.12 -9.93 -15.81
N VAL A 84 -7.79 -8.74 -16.28
CA VAL A 84 -8.47 -7.48 -15.93
C VAL A 84 -9.38 -7.00 -17.06
N SER A 85 -9.64 -7.81 -18.09
CA SER A 85 -10.45 -7.40 -19.24
C SER A 85 -11.90 -7.06 -18.90
N ALA A 86 -12.43 -7.65 -17.83
CA ALA A 86 -13.74 -7.30 -17.30
C ALA A 86 -13.70 -6.10 -16.33
N TYR A 87 -12.54 -5.66 -15.86
CA TYR A 87 -12.44 -4.69 -14.78
C TYR A 87 -12.66 -3.26 -15.29
N SER A 88 -12.96 -2.35 -14.35
CA SER A 88 -12.97 -0.91 -14.60
C SER A 88 -12.33 -0.16 -13.43
N ILE A 89 -11.75 0.99 -13.71
CA ILE A 89 -11.55 2.02 -12.68
C ILE A 89 -12.63 3.08 -12.83
N GLN A 90 -13.13 3.57 -11.69
CA GLN A 90 -14.18 4.58 -11.64
C GLN A 90 -13.80 5.65 -10.63
N TYR A 91 -14.00 6.92 -10.99
CA TYR A 91 -13.64 8.07 -10.16
C TYR A 91 -14.87 8.89 -9.77
N ALA A 92 -14.80 9.49 -8.58
CA ALA A 92 -15.68 10.57 -8.15
C ALA A 92 -14.87 11.59 -7.34
N SER A 93 -15.13 12.88 -7.53
CA SER A 93 -14.50 13.96 -6.76
C SER A 93 -14.85 13.88 -5.27
N SER A 94 -14.13 14.61 -4.41
CA SER A 94 -14.27 14.55 -2.95
C SER A 94 -15.73 14.57 -2.45
N GLY A 95 -16.53 15.55 -2.90
CA GLY A 95 -17.96 15.68 -2.60
C GLY A 95 -18.90 15.05 -3.63
N GLY A 96 -18.36 14.52 -4.74
CA GLY A 96 -19.14 13.93 -5.83
C GLY A 96 -19.63 12.51 -5.55
N SER A 97 -20.48 12.02 -6.45
CA SER A 97 -20.96 10.63 -6.46
C SER A 97 -20.41 9.88 -7.67
N PHE A 98 -20.28 8.57 -7.53
CA PHE A 98 -20.06 7.68 -8.67
C PHE A 98 -21.32 7.66 -9.55
N GLY A 99 -21.14 7.41 -10.85
CA GLY A 99 -22.24 7.35 -11.82
C GLY A 99 -21.96 8.06 -13.14
N ASP A 100 -20.83 8.77 -13.24
CA ASP A 100 -20.42 9.42 -14.48
C ASP A 100 -19.59 8.47 -15.35
N VAL A 101 -20.12 8.15 -16.52
CA VAL A 101 -19.47 7.29 -17.53
C VAL A 101 -18.16 7.90 -18.05
N ASN A 102 -18.01 9.22 -18.02
CA ASN A 102 -16.76 9.89 -18.42
C ASN A 102 -15.65 9.71 -17.37
N ASN A 103 -16.03 9.37 -16.14
CA ASN A 103 -15.13 9.06 -15.04
C ASN A 103 -14.90 7.55 -14.88
N GLN A 104 -15.27 6.74 -15.88
CA GLN A 104 -15.01 5.31 -15.93
C GLN A 104 -14.03 4.99 -17.06
N THR A 105 -13.03 4.17 -16.74
CA THR A 105 -12.13 3.55 -17.72
C THR A 105 -12.21 2.05 -17.62
N ASN A 106 -12.71 1.41 -18.70
CA ASN A 106 -12.74 -0.05 -18.81
C ASN A 106 -11.34 -0.58 -19.14
N LEU A 107 -10.92 -1.61 -18.43
CA LEU A 107 -9.58 -2.20 -18.58
C LEU A 107 -9.56 -3.28 -19.67
N SER A 108 -8.39 -3.84 -19.93
CA SER A 108 -8.16 -4.86 -20.95
C SER A 108 -6.89 -5.65 -20.61
N GLY A 109 -6.78 -6.89 -21.07
CA GLY A 109 -5.57 -7.68 -20.90
C GLY A 109 -5.41 -8.26 -19.49
N SER A 110 -4.17 -8.53 -19.09
CA SER A 110 -3.86 -9.24 -17.85
C SER A 110 -2.63 -8.67 -17.15
N ILE A 111 -2.61 -8.75 -15.83
CA ILE A 111 -1.47 -8.33 -15.00
C ILE A 111 -0.80 -9.58 -14.44
N ALA A 112 0.46 -9.81 -14.81
CA ALA A 112 1.25 -10.93 -14.26
C ALA A 112 1.61 -10.68 -12.77
N PRO A 113 1.97 -11.74 -12.01
CA PRO A 113 2.34 -11.61 -10.60
C PRO A 113 3.47 -10.60 -10.40
N GLY A 114 3.32 -9.71 -9.41
CA GLY A 114 4.31 -8.68 -9.11
C GLY A 114 4.54 -7.66 -10.22
N GLN A 115 3.65 -7.59 -11.21
CA GLN A 115 3.70 -6.57 -12.27
C GLN A 115 2.69 -5.45 -12.01
N TYR A 116 2.92 -4.34 -12.70
CA TYR A 116 2.10 -3.15 -12.67
C TYR A 116 1.29 -3.01 -13.95
N TYR A 117 0.20 -2.25 -13.89
CA TYR A 117 -0.63 -1.89 -15.03
C TYR A 117 -0.91 -0.40 -14.98
N LEU A 118 -0.39 0.33 -15.97
CA LEU A 118 -0.44 1.79 -16.02
C LEU A 118 -1.63 2.26 -16.87
N ILE A 119 -2.49 3.06 -16.26
CA ILE A 119 -3.64 3.67 -16.91
C ILE A 119 -3.40 5.17 -17.02
N GLN A 120 -3.21 5.65 -18.25
CA GLN A 120 -3.19 7.09 -18.55
C GLN A 120 -4.62 7.63 -18.54
N LEU A 121 -4.84 8.75 -17.86
CA LEU A 121 -6.12 9.43 -17.76
C LEU A 121 -6.09 10.77 -18.54
N SER A 122 -6.69 11.83 -18.00
CA SER A 122 -6.66 13.16 -18.62
C SER A 122 -5.24 13.70 -18.76
N CYS A 123 -5.00 14.48 -19.81
CA CYS A 123 -3.75 15.19 -20.02
C CYS A 123 -4.01 16.70 -20.04
N GLY A 124 -3.27 17.46 -19.24
CA GLY A 124 -3.37 18.91 -19.23
C GLY A 124 -3.00 19.51 -20.59
N VAL A 125 -3.86 20.39 -21.11
CA VAL A 125 -3.63 21.05 -22.41
C VAL A 125 -2.49 22.06 -22.26
N GLY A 126 -1.38 21.85 -22.97
CA GLY A 126 -0.19 22.71 -22.86
C GLY A 126 0.58 22.55 -21.53
N GLY A 127 0.33 21.46 -20.81
CA GLY A 127 0.86 21.24 -19.47
C GLY A 127 2.37 21.00 -19.39
N SER A 128 2.93 21.30 -18.21
CA SER A 128 4.31 20.96 -17.84
C SER A 128 4.47 19.45 -17.60
N GLY A 129 5.70 18.95 -17.59
CA GLY A 129 6.04 17.56 -17.27
C GLY A 129 6.35 16.69 -18.49
N ASP A 130 6.79 15.47 -18.22
CA ASP A 130 7.16 14.47 -19.22
C ASP A 130 5.95 13.64 -19.68
N ASN A 131 6.11 12.94 -20.80
CA ASN A 131 5.14 11.91 -21.18
C ASN A 131 5.25 10.73 -20.20
N LEU A 132 4.13 10.05 -19.93
CA LEU A 132 4.17 8.79 -19.19
C LEU A 132 4.99 7.74 -19.94
N PRO A 133 5.59 6.77 -19.23
CA PRO A 133 5.97 5.49 -19.84
C PRO A 133 4.77 4.90 -20.61
N ALA A 134 5.04 4.05 -21.61
CA ALA A 134 3.98 3.49 -22.45
C ALA A 134 2.86 2.86 -21.59
N PRO A 135 1.64 3.42 -21.61
CA PRO A 135 0.58 2.94 -20.74
C PRO A 135 -0.06 1.67 -21.29
N ASP A 136 -0.45 0.77 -20.40
CA ASP A 136 -1.23 -0.43 -20.75
C ASP A 136 -2.67 -0.09 -21.14
N LYS A 137 -3.19 1.03 -20.63
CA LYS A 137 -4.48 1.59 -21.04
C LYS A 137 -4.44 3.11 -21.15
N ILE A 138 -5.07 3.62 -22.21
CA ILE A 138 -5.47 5.03 -22.30
C ILE A 138 -6.97 5.09 -22.00
N GLY A 139 -7.32 5.85 -20.96
CA GLY A 139 -8.68 6.00 -20.46
C GLY A 139 -9.50 7.05 -21.20
N SER A 140 -10.70 7.32 -20.66
CA SER A 140 -11.72 8.18 -21.25
C SER A 140 -11.50 9.68 -21.01
N ASN A 141 -10.26 10.12 -20.82
CA ASN A 141 -9.91 11.49 -20.39
C ASN A 141 -10.51 11.89 -19.02
N THR A 142 -10.60 10.94 -18.09
CA THR A 142 -11.01 11.22 -16.70
C THR A 142 -10.01 12.16 -16.03
N ASP A 143 -10.48 13.31 -15.55
CA ASP A 143 -9.68 14.30 -14.82
C ASP A 143 -9.81 14.02 -13.32
N ILE A 144 -8.68 13.78 -12.64
CA ILE A 144 -8.68 13.43 -11.22
C ILE A 144 -8.00 14.50 -10.37
N ASP A 145 -8.69 14.94 -9.32
CA ASP A 145 -8.23 16.06 -8.49
C ASP A 145 -7.20 15.59 -7.45
N ALA A 146 -5.96 16.05 -7.55
CA ALA A 146 -4.92 15.77 -6.55
C ALA A 146 -5.29 16.22 -5.12
N ALA A 147 -6.15 17.23 -4.96
CA ALA A 147 -6.58 17.74 -3.66
C ALA A 147 -7.59 16.83 -2.96
N GLY A 148 -8.34 16.00 -3.69
CA GLY A 148 -9.28 15.08 -3.05
C GLY A 148 -10.23 14.36 -4.00
N GLY A 149 -10.43 13.07 -3.75
CA GLY A 149 -11.27 12.23 -4.59
C GLY A 149 -11.42 10.81 -4.06
N LYS A 150 -12.20 10.04 -4.81
CA LYS A 150 -12.49 8.63 -4.56
C LYS A 150 -12.25 7.87 -5.86
N LEU A 151 -11.53 6.75 -5.79
CA LEU A 151 -11.23 5.90 -6.91
C LEU A 151 -11.54 4.45 -6.53
N ALA A 152 -12.41 3.81 -7.31
CA ALA A 152 -12.77 2.41 -7.15
C ALA A 152 -12.18 1.59 -8.29
N LEU A 153 -11.52 0.49 -7.96
CA LEU A 153 -11.29 -0.63 -8.87
C LEU A 153 -12.46 -1.59 -8.74
N VAL A 154 -13.07 -1.96 -9.87
CA VAL A 154 -14.27 -2.80 -9.92
C VAL A 154 -13.98 -4.02 -10.81
N ASN A 155 -14.35 -5.22 -10.37
CA ASN A 155 -14.11 -6.47 -11.11
C ASN A 155 -15.06 -6.70 -12.30
N ASN A 156 -15.86 -5.70 -12.63
CA ASN A 156 -16.73 -5.65 -13.79
C ASN A 156 -16.80 -4.21 -14.33
N GLN A 157 -17.49 -4.02 -15.45
CA GLN A 157 -17.65 -2.72 -16.12
C GLN A 157 -18.99 -2.03 -15.76
N THR A 158 -19.71 -2.51 -14.75
CA THR A 158 -20.95 -1.88 -14.29
C THR A 158 -20.62 -0.59 -13.56
N GLN A 159 -21.24 0.51 -13.99
CA GLN A 159 -21.10 1.80 -13.33
C GLN A 159 -21.60 1.72 -11.88
N LEU A 160 -20.76 2.16 -10.94
CA LEU A 160 -21.14 2.38 -9.56
C LEU A 160 -22.07 3.60 -9.45
N ASN A 161 -22.88 3.65 -8.40
CA ASN A 161 -23.78 4.76 -8.14
C ASN A 161 -23.72 5.17 -6.66
N GLY A 162 -23.88 6.46 -6.40
CA GLY A 162 -23.95 7.03 -5.06
C GLY A 162 -22.63 7.62 -4.57
N SER A 163 -22.69 8.31 -3.44
CA SER A 163 -21.54 8.99 -2.83
C SER A 163 -20.51 8.03 -2.25
N CYS A 164 -20.97 6.90 -1.71
CA CYS A 164 -20.10 5.83 -1.28
C CYS A 164 -20.71 4.45 -1.55
N PRO A 165 -20.41 3.86 -2.72
CA PRO A 165 -20.94 2.55 -3.06
C PRO A 165 -20.29 1.48 -2.19
N THR A 166 -21.05 0.44 -1.92
CA THR A 166 -20.60 -0.78 -1.25
C THR A 166 -21.01 -1.98 -2.09
N GLY A 167 -20.27 -3.09 -2.01
CA GLY A 167 -20.63 -4.32 -2.72
C GLY A 167 -19.42 -5.15 -3.11
N GLY A 168 -19.63 -6.46 -3.30
CA GLY A 168 -18.56 -7.41 -3.59
C GLY A 168 -17.94 -7.31 -4.99
N SER A 169 -18.41 -6.38 -5.83
CA SER A 169 -17.75 -6.06 -7.10
C SER A 169 -16.60 -5.06 -6.96
N ILE A 170 -16.59 -4.27 -5.87
CA ILE A 170 -15.50 -3.35 -5.58
C ILE A 170 -14.33 -4.16 -5.05
N VAL A 171 -13.22 -4.04 -5.77
CA VAL A 171 -11.95 -4.75 -5.53
C VAL A 171 -11.07 -3.97 -4.56
N ASP A 172 -11.04 -2.65 -4.75
CA ASP A 172 -10.26 -1.70 -3.97
C ASP A 172 -10.94 -0.34 -4.07
N LEU A 173 -11.09 0.36 -2.95
CA LEU A 173 -11.66 1.71 -2.88
C LEU A 173 -10.74 2.64 -2.10
N VAL A 174 -10.13 3.57 -2.83
CA VAL A 174 -9.22 4.57 -2.30
C VAL A 174 -9.91 5.91 -2.23
N GLY A 175 -9.90 6.51 -1.05
CA GLY A 175 -10.26 7.90 -0.84
C GLY A 175 -9.02 8.71 -0.45
N TRP A 176 -8.90 9.95 -0.90
CA TRP A 176 -7.88 10.90 -0.45
C TRP A 176 -8.46 12.30 -0.25
N GLY A 177 -7.79 13.10 0.57
CA GLY A 177 -8.30 14.41 0.96
C GLY A 177 -9.54 14.30 1.85
N SER A 178 -10.48 15.22 1.70
CA SER A 178 -11.69 15.30 2.56
C SER A 178 -12.84 14.44 2.02
N VAL A 179 -12.72 13.12 2.19
CA VAL A 179 -13.71 12.12 1.74
C VAL A 179 -14.25 11.29 2.92
N PRO A 180 -15.15 11.86 3.74
CA PRO A 180 -15.56 11.23 4.99
C PRO A 180 -16.24 9.88 4.73
N GLY A 181 -15.61 8.82 5.22
CA GLY A 181 -16.18 7.48 5.27
C GLY A 181 -16.24 6.75 3.93
N CYS A 182 -15.54 7.21 2.89
CA CYS A 182 -15.54 6.53 1.59
C CYS A 182 -14.18 6.04 1.12
N SER A 183 -13.74 4.97 1.76
CA SER A 183 -12.53 4.20 1.47
C SER A 183 -12.58 2.88 2.22
N GLU A 184 -11.84 1.87 1.77
CA GLU A 184 -11.68 0.59 2.51
C GLU A 184 -10.91 0.75 3.83
N GLY A 185 -10.23 1.88 4.03
CA GLY A 185 -9.53 2.24 5.26
C GLY A 185 -9.65 3.73 5.56
N THR A 186 -8.65 4.29 6.26
CA THR A 186 -8.56 5.74 6.44
C THR A 186 -8.19 6.40 5.10
N PRO A 187 -8.86 7.50 4.70
CA PRO A 187 -8.46 8.24 3.51
C PRO A 187 -6.99 8.67 3.56
N ALA A 188 -6.32 8.59 2.42
CA ALA A 188 -4.99 9.14 2.25
C ALA A 188 -5.00 10.67 2.42
N SER A 189 -3.89 11.23 2.89
CA SER A 189 -3.69 12.68 2.79
C SER A 189 -3.62 13.08 1.31
N ALA A 190 -4.13 14.26 0.96
CA ALA A 190 -3.98 14.80 -0.39
C ALA A 190 -2.50 15.03 -0.73
N SER A 191 -2.14 14.89 -2.01
CA SER A 191 -0.79 15.22 -2.47
C SER A 191 -0.70 16.72 -2.73
N SER A 192 -0.01 17.46 -1.86
CA SER A 192 0.23 18.90 -2.06
C SER A 192 1.44 19.20 -2.95
N ASP A 193 2.22 18.18 -3.30
CA ASP A 193 3.40 18.30 -4.15
C ASP A 193 3.08 17.79 -5.56
N ALA A 194 3.11 18.69 -6.55
CA ALA A 194 2.81 18.38 -7.95
C ALA A 194 3.78 17.35 -8.56
N ALA A 195 4.95 17.15 -7.95
CA ALA A 195 5.91 16.15 -8.38
C ALA A 195 5.56 14.72 -7.93
N GLN A 196 4.65 14.56 -6.96
CA GLN A 196 4.44 13.29 -6.25
C GLN A 196 3.07 12.69 -6.50
N ALA A 197 3.07 11.39 -6.80
CA ALA A 197 1.87 10.56 -6.76
C ALA A 197 1.53 10.14 -5.34
N LEU A 198 0.25 9.96 -5.06
CA LEU A 198 -0.22 9.24 -3.89
C LEU A 198 0.22 7.78 -4.02
N THR A 199 1.15 7.34 -3.16
CA THR A 199 1.70 5.99 -3.22
C THR A 199 1.18 5.14 -2.07
N ARG A 200 0.70 3.92 -2.36
CA ARG A 200 0.25 2.94 -1.37
C ARG A 200 1.30 1.83 -1.24
N LYS A 201 1.99 1.73 -0.10
CA LYS A 201 2.91 0.60 0.15
C LYS A 201 2.10 -0.70 0.32
N GLY A 202 2.56 -1.77 -0.33
CA GLY A 202 2.23 -3.15 -0.02
C GLY A 202 0.73 -3.51 0.10
N GLY A 203 -0.12 -3.00 -0.80
CA GLY A 203 -1.54 -3.39 -0.80
C GLY A 203 -2.48 -2.51 0.01
N GLY A 204 -2.08 -1.29 0.35
CA GLY A 204 -3.04 -0.25 0.72
C GLY A 204 -3.01 0.18 2.19
N SER A 205 -1.97 0.89 2.58
CA SER A 205 -2.05 1.98 3.56
C SER A 205 -0.87 2.92 3.37
N VAL A 206 -1.13 4.22 3.39
CA VAL A 206 -0.14 5.29 3.14
C VAL A 206 0.80 5.40 4.34
N ALA A 207 2.11 5.36 4.07
CA ALA A 207 3.12 5.74 5.05
C ALA A 207 3.58 7.17 4.74
N ARG A 208 3.51 7.99 5.80
CA ARG A 208 3.84 9.40 5.95
C ARG A 208 5.16 9.84 5.30
#